data_AF-A0A2M8LW48-F1
#
_entry.id   AF-A0A2M8LW48-F1
#
_cell.length_a   1.000
_cell.length_b   1.000
_cell.length_c   1.000
_cell.angle_alpha   90.00
_cell.angle_beta   90.00
_cell.angle_gamma   90.00
#
_symmetry.space_group_name_H-M   'P 1'
#
loop_
_entity.id
_entity.type
_entity.pdbx_description
1 polymer ?
#
loop_
_entity_poly.entity_id
_entity_poly.type
_entity_poly.pdbx_seq_one_letter_code
_entity_poly.pdbx_strand_id
1 'polypeptide(L)'
;MAVMTGPVGELPEYAEKVLTVVEGIPPGRVMTYGDIAEWLGEGGPRQVGRVMSLYGGAVPWWRVVRADGTPPPCHEGRALAHYRREGTPLRRSAGPPEHAPDVPAAPRGVRLDMRRARWDGHPPGDTPGDTADRAAGGG
;
A
#
# COMPACT_ATOMS: atom_id res chain seq x y z
N MET A 1 29.91 -14.53 24.12
CA MET A 1 29.03 -14.19 22.98
C MET A 1 28.03 -13.16 23.50
N ALA A 2 28.07 -11.95 22.96
CA ALA A 2 27.49 -10.76 23.58
C ALA A 2 25.94 -10.74 23.55
N VAL A 3 25.37 -10.39 24.69
CA VAL A 3 23.95 -10.07 24.90
C VAL A 3 23.63 -8.72 24.26
N MET A 4 22.62 -8.65 23.39
CA MET A 4 22.13 -7.39 22.84
C MET A 4 21.02 -6.84 23.73
N THR A 5 21.43 -6.06 24.74
CA THR A 5 20.54 -5.35 25.66
C THR A 5 20.18 -3.95 25.14
N GLY A 6 18.89 -3.70 24.99
CA GLY A 6 18.22 -2.40 24.87
C GLY A 6 16.75 -2.58 25.32
N PRO A 7 15.91 -1.55 25.44
CA PRO A 7 14.47 -1.76 25.68
C PRO A 7 13.83 -2.32 24.39
N VAL A 8 14.00 -3.64 24.20
CA VAL A 8 13.57 -4.42 23.02
C VAL A 8 12.15 -4.90 23.27
N GLY A 9 11.12 -4.15 22.84
CA GLY A 9 9.73 -4.60 23.04
C GLY A 9 8.70 -4.03 22.10
N GLU A 10 8.66 -2.70 21.91
CA GLU A 10 7.54 -2.08 21.19
C GLU A 10 7.71 -2.03 19.66
N LEU A 11 8.91 -1.72 19.17
CA LEU A 11 9.17 -1.73 17.73
C LEU A 11 9.20 -3.13 17.09
N PRO A 12 9.70 -4.21 17.75
CA PRO A 12 9.63 -5.56 17.21
C PRO A 12 8.19 -6.04 16.96
N GLU A 13 7.31 -5.93 17.98
CA GLU A 13 5.95 -6.43 17.86
C GLU A 13 5.12 -5.62 16.84
N TYR A 14 5.22 -4.28 16.89
CA TYR A 14 4.57 -3.43 15.89
C TYR A 14 5.15 -3.65 14.49
N ALA A 15 6.48 -3.87 14.38
CA ALA A 15 7.08 -4.19 13.10
C ALA A 15 6.58 -5.52 12.55
N GLU A 16 6.53 -6.57 13.37
CA GLU A 16 5.99 -7.88 12.98
C GLU A 16 4.55 -7.78 12.48
N LYS A 17 3.70 -7.04 13.18
CA LYS A 17 2.32 -6.77 12.74
C LYS A 17 2.26 -6.07 11.38
N VAL A 18 3.05 -5.01 11.19
CA VAL A 18 3.14 -4.29 9.91
C VAL A 18 3.63 -5.22 8.81
N LEU A 19 4.70 -5.99 9.04
CA LEU A 19 5.27 -6.90 8.03
C LEU A 19 4.27 -8.01 7.65
N THR A 20 3.56 -8.56 8.63
CA THR A 20 2.49 -9.56 8.41
C THR A 20 1.38 -9.01 7.51
N VAL A 21 0.93 -7.77 7.75
CA VAL A 21 -0.06 -7.12 6.88
C VAL A 21 0.48 -6.97 5.46
N VAL A 22 1.74 -6.54 5.31
CA VAL A 22 2.37 -6.32 4.00
C VAL A 22 2.51 -7.62 3.21
N GLU A 23 2.87 -8.73 3.86
CA GLU A 23 2.92 -10.06 3.25
C GLU A 23 1.54 -10.54 2.79
N GLY A 24 0.49 -10.17 3.51
CA GLY A 24 -0.90 -10.50 3.19
C GLY A 24 -1.49 -9.75 2.00
N ILE A 25 -0.91 -8.62 1.57
CA ILE A 25 -1.44 -7.84 0.44
C ILE A 25 -1.37 -8.70 -0.83
N PRO A 26 -2.48 -8.98 -1.55
CA PRO A 26 -2.44 -9.83 -2.75
C PRO A 26 -1.59 -9.25 -3.89
N PRO A 27 -1.05 -10.10 -4.79
CA PRO A 27 -0.41 -9.64 -6.03
C PRO A 27 -1.35 -8.72 -6.82
N GLY A 28 -0.80 -7.63 -7.36
CA GLY A 28 -1.57 -6.68 -8.17
C GLY A 28 -2.38 -5.68 -7.35
N ARG A 29 -2.35 -5.78 -6.01
CA ARG A 29 -2.98 -4.86 -5.08
C ARG A 29 -1.95 -4.11 -4.22
N VAL A 30 -2.36 -2.97 -3.68
CA VAL A 30 -1.54 -2.10 -2.84
C VAL A 30 -2.33 -1.54 -1.65
N MET A 31 -1.63 -1.23 -0.56
CA MET A 31 -2.15 -0.44 0.56
C MET A 31 -1.29 0.82 0.74
N THR A 32 -1.88 1.89 1.26
CA THR A 32 -1.09 3.04 1.70
C THR A 32 -0.51 2.82 3.09
N TYR A 33 0.53 3.58 3.44
CA TYR A 33 1.03 3.61 4.83
C TYR A 33 -0.08 3.98 5.84
N GLY A 34 -1.06 4.79 5.43
CA GLY A 34 -2.22 5.12 6.26
C GLY A 34 -3.18 3.95 6.38
N ASP A 35 -3.45 3.26 5.28
CA ASP A 35 -4.34 2.09 5.26
C ASP A 35 -3.83 1.01 6.22
N ILE A 36 -2.51 0.79 6.27
CA ILE A 36 -1.91 -0.19 7.18
C ILE A 36 -2.05 0.25 8.64
N ALA A 37 -1.85 1.54 8.94
CA ALA A 37 -2.03 2.05 10.30
C ALA A 37 -3.50 1.97 10.73
N GLU A 38 -4.44 2.29 9.84
CA GLU A 38 -5.88 2.16 10.07
C GLU A 38 -6.28 0.69 10.25
N TRP A 39 -5.73 -0.21 9.43
CA TRP A 39 -5.96 -1.65 9.52
C TRP A 39 -5.54 -2.24 10.85
N LEU A 40 -4.38 -1.84 11.34
CA LEU A 40 -3.85 -2.30 12.62
C LEU A 40 -4.56 -1.65 13.82
N GLY A 41 -5.24 -0.51 13.61
CA GLY A 41 -5.87 0.27 14.69
C GLY A 41 -4.87 0.88 15.67
N GLU A 42 -3.56 0.79 15.39
CA GLU A 42 -2.48 1.27 16.24
C GLU A 42 -1.33 1.89 15.43
N GLY A 43 -0.61 2.80 16.07
CA GLY A 43 0.44 3.59 15.44
C GLY A 43 -0.08 4.57 14.39
N GLY A 44 0.79 4.99 13.48
CA GLY A 44 0.45 5.96 12.44
C GLY A 44 1.28 5.79 11.17
N PRO A 45 0.89 6.45 10.05
CA PRO A 45 1.54 6.28 8.74
C PRO A 45 3.06 6.46 8.77
N ARG A 46 3.55 7.38 9.63
CA ARG A 46 4.99 7.62 9.81
C ARG A 46 5.70 6.47 10.54
N GLN A 47 5.04 5.83 11.51
CA GLN A 47 5.59 4.66 12.20
C GLN A 47 5.66 3.47 11.25
N VAL A 48 4.62 3.23 10.43
CA VAL A 48 4.65 2.22 9.36
C VAL A 48 5.79 2.51 8.38
N GLY A 49 5.96 3.77 7.95
CA GLY A 49 7.07 4.17 7.08
C GLY A 49 8.45 3.87 7.70
N ARG A 50 8.61 4.10 9.01
CA ARG A 50 9.84 3.78 9.75
C ARG A 50 10.08 2.27 9.80
N VAL A 51 9.05 1.47 10.08
CA VAL A 51 9.15 0.00 10.04
C VAL A 51 9.58 -0.47 8.66
N MET A 52 8.92 -0.02 7.60
CA MET A 52 9.23 -0.43 6.23
C MET A 52 10.66 -0.03 5.82
N SER A 53 11.18 1.09 6.34
CA SER A 53 12.55 1.52 6.08
C SER A 53 13.60 0.66 6.81
N LEU A 54 13.27 0.15 8.00
CA LEU A 54 14.20 -0.60 8.84
C LEU A 54 14.14 -2.12 8.61
N TYR A 55 12.94 -2.65 8.35
CA TYR A 55 12.65 -4.09 8.34
C TYR A 55 11.97 -4.57 7.05
N GLY A 56 11.51 -3.67 6.18
CA GLY A 56 10.69 -4.01 5.02
C GLY A 56 11.42 -4.66 3.84
N GLY A 57 12.72 -4.93 3.95
CA GLY A 57 13.54 -5.43 2.84
C GLY A 57 13.18 -6.84 2.36
N ALA A 58 12.58 -7.66 3.22
CA ALA A 58 12.24 -9.06 2.93
C ALA A 58 10.78 -9.28 2.47
N VAL A 59 9.90 -8.29 2.65
CA VAL A 59 8.46 -8.37 2.34
C VAL A 59 8.17 -7.71 0.98
N PRO A 60 6.96 -7.86 0.39
CA PRO A 60 6.61 -7.21 -0.88
C PRO A 60 6.41 -5.69 -0.72
N TRP A 61 7.49 -4.96 -0.39
CA TRP A 61 7.49 -3.54 -0.06
C TRP A 61 6.94 -2.64 -1.18
N TRP A 62 6.97 -3.10 -2.44
CA TRP A 62 6.34 -2.38 -3.56
C TRP A 62 4.82 -2.30 -3.41
N ARG A 63 4.18 -3.17 -2.63
CA ARG A 63 2.73 -3.12 -2.37
C ARG A 63 2.33 -2.07 -1.33
N VAL A 64 3.30 -1.40 -0.69
CA VAL A 64 3.04 -0.31 0.27
C VAL A 64 3.41 1.01 -0.37
N VAL A 65 2.45 1.91 -0.55
CA VAL A 65 2.64 3.13 -1.36
C VAL A 65 2.19 4.41 -0.66
N ARG A 66 2.52 5.55 -1.26
CA ARG A 66 2.00 6.84 -0.79
C ARG A 66 0.52 6.99 -1.15
N ALA A 67 -0.19 7.82 -0.39
CA ALA A 67 -1.62 8.09 -0.60
C ALA A 67 -1.94 8.64 -2.00
N ASP A 68 -0.99 9.32 -2.64
CA ASP A 68 -1.13 9.87 -4.00
C ASP A 68 -0.81 8.85 -5.12
N GLY A 69 -0.62 7.57 -4.76
CA GLY A 69 -0.28 6.49 -5.68
C GLY A 69 1.14 6.57 -6.24
N THR A 70 1.99 7.41 -5.66
CA THR A 70 3.41 7.46 -6.00
C THR A 70 4.11 6.24 -5.40
N PRO A 71 4.88 5.47 -6.21
CA PRO A 71 5.69 4.37 -5.72
C PRO A 71 6.68 4.82 -4.62
N PRO A 72 7.12 3.91 -3.73
CA PRO A 72 8.14 4.23 -2.74
C PRO A 72 9.41 4.79 -3.39
N PRO A 73 9.87 5.99 -3.00
CA PRO A 73 11.12 6.53 -3.52
C PRO A 73 12.26 5.78 -2.85
N CYS A 74 12.88 4.83 -3.55
CA CYS A 74 14.16 4.17 -3.19
C CYS A 74 14.57 3.05 -4.17
N HIS A 75 13.72 2.64 -5.10
CA HIS A 75 13.99 1.47 -5.95
C HIS A 75 13.33 1.62 -7.33
N GLU A 76 13.50 2.79 -7.96
CA GLU A 76 12.66 3.31 -9.05
C GLU A 76 12.48 2.33 -10.23
N GLY A 77 13.50 1.53 -10.56
CA GLY A 77 13.39 0.50 -11.59
C GLY A 77 12.77 -0.82 -11.10
N ARG A 78 13.03 -1.23 -9.85
CA ARG A 78 12.59 -2.53 -9.33
C ARG A 78 11.09 -2.55 -9.08
N ALA A 79 10.55 -1.53 -8.41
CA ALA A 79 9.10 -1.48 -8.12
C ALA A 79 8.26 -1.62 -9.39
N LEU A 80 8.66 -0.94 -10.48
CA LEU A 80 7.98 -1.03 -11.76
C LEU A 80 8.00 -2.45 -12.36
N ALA A 81 9.12 -3.18 -12.25
CA ALA A 81 9.21 -4.56 -12.70
C ALA A 81 8.25 -5.48 -11.91
N HIS A 82 8.14 -5.28 -10.59
CA HIS A 82 7.17 -5.99 -9.75
C HIS A 82 5.73 -5.68 -10.15
N TYR A 83 5.37 -4.40 -10.33
CA TYR A 83 4.02 -4.01 -10.76
C TYR A 83 3.62 -4.60 -12.11
N ARG A 84 4.54 -4.58 -13.07
CA ARG A 84 4.30 -5.18 -14.40
C ARG A 84 4.10 -6.68 -14.31
N ARG A 85 4.91 -7.37 -13.50
CA ARG A 85 4.81 -8.82 -13.30
C ARG A 85 3.50 -9.22 -12.62
N GLU A 86 3.02 -8.40 -11.69
CA GLU A 86 1.79 -8.66 -10.94
C GLU A 86 0.52 -8.12 -11.61
N GLY A 87 0.66 -7.38 -12.72
CA GLY A 87 -0.48 -6.72 -13.37
C GLY A 87 -1.10 -5.61 -12.52
N THR A 88 -0.34 -5.00 -11.60
CA THR A 88 -0.84 -3.93 -10.73
C THR A 88 -1.34 -2.76 -11.59
N PRO A 89 -2.57 -2.27 -11.39
CA PRO A 89 -3.12 -1.18 -12.19
C PRO A 89 -2.25 0.10 -12.10
N LEU A 90 -1.74 0.55 -13.25
CA LEU A 90 -0.94 1.78 -13.38
C LEU A 90 -1.73 2.83 -14.17
N ARG A 91 -1.68 4.10 -13.73
CA ARG A 91 -2.07 5.22 -14.57
C ARG A 91 -0.90 5.62 -15.45
N ARG A 92 -1.14 5.69 -16.76
CA ARG A 92 -0.22 6.42 -17.64
C ARG A 92 -0.33 7.89 -17.24
N SER A 93 0.76 8.45 -16.75
CA SER A 93 0.91 9.89 -16.66
C SER A 93 0.80 10.41 -18.09
N ALA A 94 -0.36 10.93 -18.48
CA ALA A 94 -0.41 11.87 -19.60
C ALA A 94 0.63 12.94 -19.27
N GLY A 95 1.36 13.43 -20.28
CA GLY A 95 2.26 14.56 -20.08
C GLY A 95 1.54 15.72 -19.39
N PRO A 96 2.27 16.75 -18.92
CA PRO A 96 1.61 17.94 -18.39
C PRO A 96 0.52 18.40 -19.40
N PRO A 97 -0.65 18.89 -18.93
CA PRO A 97 -1.54 19.58 -19.85
C PRO A 97 -0.71 20.65 -20.54
N GLU A 98 -0.85 20.78 -21.85
CA GLU A 98 -0.02 21.61 -22.75
C GLU A 98 0.05 23.11 -22.33
N HIS A 99 -0.64 23.50 -21.24
CA HIS A 99 -0.90 24.87 -20.80
C HIS A 99 -0.60 25.17 -19.30
N ALA A 100 0.22 24.39 -18.58
CA ALA A 100 0.59 24.71 -17.19
C ALA A 100 2.12 24.97 -17.06
N PRO A 101 2.60 26.24 -17.13
CA PRO A 101 4.03 26.51 -17.29
C PRO A 101 4.85 26.44 -15.99
N ASP A 102 4.25 26.51 -14.79
CA ASP A 102 4.99 26.90 -13.58
C ASP A 102 4.84 25.97 -12.36
N VAL A 103 4.33 24.76 -12.52
CA VAL A 103 4.39 23.75 -11.44
C VAL A 103 5.64 22.90 -11.63
N PRO A 104 6.57 22.80 -10.66
CA PRO A 104 7.71 21.90 -10.79
C PRO A 104 7.17 20.49 -11.01
N ALA A 105 7.41 19.97 -12.21
CA ALA A 105 6.94 18.66 -12.61
C ALA A 105 7.47 17.64 -11.60
N ALA A 106 6.58 17.09 -10.78
CA ALA A 106 6.89 15.89 -10.01
C ALA A 106 7.52 14.88 -10.99
N PRO A 107 8.61 14.20 -10.61
CA PRO A 107 9.40 13.38 -11.53
C PRO A 107 8.48 12.48 -12.35
N ARG A 108 8.71 12.40 -13.66
CA ARG A 108 7.95 11.61 -14.64
C ARG A 108 7.96 10.13 -14.21
N GLY A 109 7.07 9.80 -13.30
CA GLY A 109 6.98 8.52 -12.64
C GLY A 109 5.71 7.81 -13.05
N VAL A 110 5.79 6.50 -13.11
CA VAL A 110 4.62 5.63 -13.17
C VAL A 110 3.83 5.81 -11.88
N ARG A 111 2.55 6.20 -11.99
CA ARG A 111 1.63 6.27 -10.85
C ARG A 111 0.73 5.04 -10.84
N LEU A 112 0.36 4.57 -9.65
CA LEU A 112 -0.63 3.52 -9.50
C LEU A 112 -2.04 4.08 -9.69
N ASP A 113 -2.92 3.31 -10.33
CA ASP A 113 -4.34 3.61 -10.34
C ASP A 113 -4.96 3.19 -9.00
N MET A 114 -4.86 4.06 -8.01
CA MET A 114 -5.33 3.78 -6.65
C MET A 114 -6.80 3.38 -6.58
N ARG A 115 -7.65 3.82 -7.53
CA ARG A 115 -9.06 3.39 -7.57
C ARG A 115 -9.22 1.90 -7.87
N ARG A 116 -8.28 1.31 -8.59
CA ARG A 116 -8.31 -0.11 -9.00
C ARG A 116 -7.34 -0.98 -8.22
N ALA A 117 -6.23 -0.39 -7.78
CA ALA A 117 -5.14 -1.09 -7.14
C ALA A 117 -5.28 -1.18 -5.62
N ARG A 118 -6.01 -0.25 -4.98
CA ARG A 118 -6.14 -0.25 -3.51
C ARG A 118 -6.81 -1.54 -3.03
N TRP A 119 -6.25 -2.12 -1.98
CA TRP A 119 -6.82 -3.22 -1.24
C TRP A 119 -7.54 -2.70 -0.01
N ASP A 120 -8.75 -3.18 0.19
CA ASP A 120 -9.63 -2.89 1.31
C ASP A 120 -9.64 -4.02 2.36
N GLY A 121 -8.76 -5.02 2.19
CA GLY A 121 -8.62 -6.13 3.15
C GLY A 121 -9.50 -7.34 2.88
N HIS A 122 -10.33 -7.28 1.85
CA HIS A 122 -11.16 -8.39 1.45
C HIS A 122 -10.44 -9.21 0.35
N PRO A 123 -10.35 -10.56 0.41
CA PRO A 123 -9.85 -11.35 -0.72
C PRO A 123 -10.61 -10.97 -2.00
N PRO A 124 -10.00 -10.99 -3.20
CA PRO A 124 -10.76 -10.70 -4.42
C PRO A 124 -11.87 -11.76 -4.61
N GLY A 125 -13.09 -11.47 -4.18
CA GLY A 125 -14.17 -12.47 -4.08
C GLY A 125 -15.47 -11.99 -3.46
N ASP A 126 -15.50 -11.46 -2.24
CA ASP A 126 -16.72 -10.89 -1.65
C ASP A 126 -16.87 -9.44 -2.08
N THR A 127 -17.51 -9.25 -3.23
CA THR A 127 -18.46 -8.14 -3.28
C THR A 127 -19.54 -8.49 -2.26
N PRO A 128 -19.86 -7.66 -1.26
CA PRO A 128 -21.13 -7.81 -0.56
C PRO A 128 -22.21 -7.61 -1.62
N GLY A 129 -22.67 -8.73 -2.19
CA GLY A 129 -23.77 -8.73 -3.12
C GLY A 129 -24.95 -8.10 -2.43
N ASP A 130 -25.42 -6.99 -2.99
CA ASP A 130 -26.84 -6.76 -3.26
C ASP A 130 -27.75 -7.72 -2.49
N THR A 131 -27.94 -7.45 -1.20
CA THR A 131 -29.03 -8.03 -0.42
C THR A 131 -29.96 -6.86 -0.12
N ALA A 132 -30.47 -6.28 -1.19
CA ALA A 132 -31.53 -5.29 -1.19
C ALA A 132 -32.68 -5.79 -2.08
N ASP A 133 -33.14 -7.02 -1.90
CA ASP A 133 -34.49 -7.44 -2.30
C ASP A 133 -34.84 -8.80 -1.66
N ARG A 134 -35.68 -8.78 -0.61
CA ARG A 134 -36.57 -9.84 -0.08
C ARG A 134 -36.95 -9.53 1.37
N ALA A 135 -37.65 -8.43 1.56
CA ALA A 135 -38.47 -8.18 2.75
C ALA A 135 -39.68 -7.32 2.38
N ALA A 136 -40.42 -7.75 1.36
CA ALA A 136 -41.79 -7.32 1.13
C ALA A 136 -42.62 -8.59 0.94
N GLY A 137 -43.45 -8.92 1.93
CA GLY A 137 -44.27 -10.14 1.92
C GLY A 137 -44.76 -10.62 3.30
N GLY A 138 -45.16 -9.71 4.18
CA GLY A 138 -46.13 -9.99 5.24
C GLY A 138 -47.27 -8.98 5.04
N GLY A 139 -48.55 -9.30 5.13
CA GLY A 139 -49.30 -10.51 5.49
C GLY A 139 -50.78 -10.16 5.31
#